data_AF-A0A397GU98-F1
#
_entry.id   AF-A0A397GU98-F1
#
_cell.length_a   1.000
_cell.length_b   1.000
_cell.length_c   1.000
_cell.angle_alpha   90.00
_cell.angle_beta   90.00
_cell.angle_gamma   90.00
#
_symmetry.space_group_name_H-M   'P 1'
#
loop_
_entity.id
_entity.type
_entity.pdbx_description
1 polymer ?
#
loop_
_entity_poly.entity_id
_entity_poly.type
_entity_poly.pdbx_seq_one_letter_code
_entity_poly.pdbx_strand_id
1 'polypeptide(L)'
;MVFGKCPECNQERSGYNWCKPCNSKHLQNDFNNWTSGNEKIDKFIQDAQLNTNKYWEVIEWIPYDRFKDVKQIGKGGFGTIHYASWIDGFIGKWDIENQQWKRQRNWDGEVGEVEVALKKFDNFVNFSDVLNEMEIHLKTWTSDASIRFYGITQDPETHLYMMVLEYAKDGNLREYLKINFNNINWKQKLYNLYYLSSRLMGIHKLDIVHQDFHPGNILSDDFKYSFYMVISDFGLSKLIGANPNNPEKKNIFGVLPYIAPEVLSGEEYTKASDVYSFGIIAYEIVTGFPPYPDIPHDRDLAMKICNGLRPKIPFHIPKLITRMIMRCWDARVTHRPTFEELNYELRKYYIGYRDYLKEGTNSEIVLQINKAEEFSANQNHSRGTEEFSANQNHSRASIWKNIFHWRKESTNKTNSETATLTPLNYKTHPQAIYTSRLLNFSKLPKPKNEENFEKKLEELTKSTSVSSAIASKLYVPDF
;
A
#
# COMPACT_ATOMS: atom_id res chain seq x y z
N MET A 1 24.78 -13.41 -2.01
CA MET A 1 24.87 -13.25 -3.48
C MET A 1 26.11 -12.41 -3.75
N VAL A 2 27.04 -12.85 -4.61
CA VAL A 2 28.28 -12.10 -4.89
C VAL A 2 28.06 -11.31 -6.19
N PHE A 3 28.15 -9.98 -6.16
CA PHE A 3 27.85 -9.09 -7.30
C PHE A 3 29.05 -8.87 -8.25
N GLY A 4 30.13 -9.63 -8.06
CA GLY A 4 31.39 -9.50 -8.79
C GLY A 4 32.31 -8.41 -8.22
N LYS A 5 33.50 -8.27 -8.80
CA LYS A 5 34.50 -7.27 -8.41
C LYS A 5 34.29 -5.95 -9.14
N CYS A 6 34.60 -4.85 -8.46
CA CYS A 6 34.62 -3.51 -9.05
C CYS A 6 35.84 -3.35 -9.96
N PRO A 7 35.69 -2.90 -11.22
CA PRO A 7 36.81 -2.68 -12.13
C PRO A 7 37.73 -1.53 -11.70
N GLU A 8 37.25 -0.57 -10.88
CA GLU A 8 38.05 0.58 -10.45
C GLU A 8 38.94 0.26 -9.23
N CYS A 9 38.42 -0.48 -8.24
CA CYS A 9 39.13 -0.73 -6.97
C CYS A 9 39.37 -2.21 -6.65
N ASN A 10 38.91 -3.14 -7.51
CA ASN A 10 39.04 -4.59 -7.37
C ASN A 10 38.39 -5.19 -6.09
N GLN A 11 37.60 -4.41 -5.34
CA GLN A 11 36.81 -4.88 -4.20
C GLN A 11 35.48 -5.49 -4.64
N GLU A 12 34.84 -6.28 -3.78
CA GLU A 12 33.50 -6.80 -4.05
C GLU A 12 32.47 -5.66 -4.15
N ARG A 13 31.57 -5.77 -5.13
CA ARG A 13 30.47 -4.81 -5.32
C ARG A 13 29.41 -5.00 -4.24
N SER A 14 28.86 -3.89 -3.76
CA SER A 14 27.76 -3.89 -2.78
C SER A 14 26.39 -4.12 -3.42
N GLY A 15 26.27 -3.91 -4.73
CA GLY A 15 25.06 -4.15 -5.50
C GLY A 15 25.33 -4.34 -6.99
N TYR A 16 24.28 -4.68 -7.74
CA TYR A 16 24.38 -4.79 -9.19
C TYR A 16 24.82 -3.45 -9.80
N ASN A 17 25.95 -3.44 -10.50
CA ASN A 17 26.60 -2.24 -11.03
C ASN A 17 26.91 -1.14 -9.99
N TRP A 18 26.97 -1.48 -8.69
CA TRP A 18 27.26 -0.51 -7.63
C TRP A 18 28.44 -0.94 -6.76
N CYS A 19 29.43 -0.07 -6.61
CA CYS A 19 30.54 -0.23 -5.68
C CYS A 19 30.53 0.96 -4.72
N LYS A 20 30.14 0.72 -3.46
CA LYS A 20 29.99 1.80 -2.48
C LYS A 20 31.22 2.71 -2.39
N PRO A 21 32.46 2.24 -2.15
CA PRO A 21 33.62 3.13 -2.06
C PRO A 21 33.87 3.99 -3.30
N CYS A 22 33.75 3.42 -4.50
CA CYS A 22 33.97 4.15 -5.75
C CYS A 22 32.83 5.15 -6.02
N ASN A 23 31.58 4.70 -5.93
CA ASN A 23 30.43 5.55 -6.22
C ASN A 23 30.23 6.65 -5.18
N SER A 24 30.51 6.40 -3.89
CA SER A 24 30.51 7.45 -2.87
C SER A 24 31.56 8.51 -3.19
N LYS A 25 32.75 8.12 -3.68
CA LYS A 25 33.78 9.08 -4.11
C LYS A 25 33.34 9.89 -5.34
N HIS A 26 32.74 9.24 -6.34
CA HIS A 26 32.21 9.92 -7.52
C HIS A 26 31.12 10.93 -7.15
N LEU A 27 30.16 10.53 -6.29
CA LEU A 27 29.13 11.43 -5.76
C LEU A 27 29.74 12.60 -4.98
N GLN A 28 30.74 12.33 -4.14
CA GLN A 28 31.41 13.37 -3.36
C GLN A 28 32.13 14.41 -4.22
N ASN A 29 32.67 14.02 -5.38
CA ASN A 29 33.24 14.95 -6.35
C ASN A 29 32.18 15.89 -6.96
N ASP A 30 30.91 15.46 -7.00
CA ASP A 30 29.79 16.25 -7.53
C ASP A 30 29.18 17.22 -6.50
N PHE A 31 29.55 17.16 -5.22
CA PHE A 31 28.92 17.96 -4.17
C PHE A 31 29.06 19.47 -4.37
N ASN A 32 30.12 19.93 -5.05
CA ASN A 32 30.31 21.34 -5.36
C ASN A 32 29.61 21.78 -6.66
N ASN A 33 29.03 20.83 -7.42
CA ASN A 33 28.39 21.10 -8.71
C ASN A 33 26.91 21.48 -8.56
N TRP A 34 26.33 21.33 -7.36
CA TRP A 34 24.94 21.65 -7.08
C TRP A 34 24.77 22.14 -5.64
N THR A 35 23.70 22.90 -5.39
CA THR A 35 23.21 23.24 -4.05
C THR A 35 21.70 23.49 -4.14
N SER A 36 20.98 23.15 -3.07
CA SER A 36 19.58 23.53 -2.91
C SER A 36 19.39 24.95 -2.38
N GLY A 37 20.47 25.61 -1.95
CA GLY A 37 20.41 26.85 -1.18
C GLY A 37 20.04 26.66 0.29
N ASN A 38 19.91 25.40 0.77
CA ASN A 38 19.65 25.07 2.17
C ASN A 38 20.62 23.99 2.66
N GLU A 39 21.52 24.38 3.56
CA GLU A 39 22.57 23.51 4.12
C GLU A 39 22.02 22.22 4.76
N LYS A 40 20.82 22.25 5.34
CA LYS A 40 20.21 21.05 5.94
C LYS A 40 19.77 20.05 4.87
N ILE A 41 19.22 20.52 3.76
CA ILE A 41 18.83 19.66 2.62
C ILE A 41 20.07 19.15 1.91
N ASP A 42 21.04 20.01 1.65
CA ASP A 42 22.30 19.62 1.01
C ASP A 42 22.98 18.53 1.82
N LYS A 43 23.12 18.73 3.14
CA LYS A 43 23.66 17.73 4.04
C LYS A 43 22.83 16.44 4.05
N PHE A 44 21.50 16.53 4.08
CA PHE A 44 20.62 15.36 4.05
C PHE A 44 20.83 14.51 2.78
N ILE A 45 20.88 15.16 1.61
CA ILE A 45 21.12 14.48 0.32
C ILE A 45 22.52 13.86 0.29
N GLN A 46 23.55 14.62 0.70
CA GLN A 46 24.94 14.14 0.74
C GLN A 46 25.11 12.95 1.69
N ASP A 47 24.55 13.03 2.90
CA ASP A 47 24.58 11.94 3.88
C ASP A 47 23.87 10.69 3.34
N ALA A 48 22.72 10.86 2.68
CA ALA A 48 22.02 9.74 2.03
C ALA A 48 22.90 9.11 0.93
N GLN A 49 23.44 9.92 0.02
CA GLN A 49 24.30 9.51 -1.10
C GLN A 49 25.53 8.71 -0.65
N LEU A 50 26.24 9.17 0.39
CA LEU A 50 27.43 8.49 0.92
C LEU A 50 27.11 7.15 1.59
N ASN A 51 25.88 6.96 2.09
CA ASN A 51 25.49 5.75 2.81
C ASN A 51 24.84 4.68 1.92
N THR A 52 24.46 5.00 0.68
CA THR A 52 23.81 4.06 -0.26
C THR A 52 24.66 2.84 -0.59
N ASN A 53 24.01 1.68 -0.73
CA ASN A 53 24.64 0.43 -1.15
C ASN A 53 24.25 0.02 -2.57
N LYS A 54 23.20 0.64 -3.13
CA LYS A 54 22.64 0.38 -4.46
C LYS A 54 22.25 1.69 -5.14
N TYR A 55 22.25 1.71 -6.47
CA TYR A 55 21.90 2.91 -7.25
C TYR A 55 20.45 3.38 -7.01
N TRP A 56 19.53 2.45 -6.73
CA TRP A 56 18.12 2.82 -6.54
C TRP A 56 17.80 3.43 -5.18
N GLU A 57 18.77 3.46 -4.26
CA GLU A 57 18.68 4.16 -2.97
C GLU A 57 19.17 5.61 -3.07
N VAL A 58 19.77 5.99 -4.21
CA VAL A 58 20.33 7.34 -4.42
C VAL A 58 19.19 8.35 -4.56
N ILE A 59 19.28 9.41 -3.77
CA ILE A 59 18.46 10.61 -3.93
C ILE A 59 19.30 11.76 -4.47
N GLU A 60 18.66 12.66 -5.21
CA GLU A 60 19.32 13.77 -5.90
C GLU A 60 18.69 15.11 -5.52
N TRP A 61 19.49 16.18 -5.58
CA TRP A 61 18.92 17.50 -5.80
C TRP A 61 18.60 17.61 -7.29
N ILE A 62 17.34 17.87 -7.63
CA ILE A 62 16.87 17.89 -9.02
C ILE A 62 16.44 19.32 -9.35
N PRO A 63 17.20 20.06 -10.18
CA PRO A 63 16.82 21.39 -10.63
C PRO A 63 15.43 21.39 -11.27
N TYR A 64 14.60 22.37 -10.94
CA TYR A 64 13.19 22.34 -11.31
C TYR A 64 12.96 22.43 -12.83
N ASP A 65 13.88 23.06 -13.56
CA ASP A 65 13.86 23.17 -15.02
C ASP A 65 14.09 21.82 -15.74
N ARG A 66 14.46 20.76 -15.00
CA ARG A 66 14.51 19.38 -15.52
C ARG A 66 13.15 18.69 -15.56
N PHE A 67 12.08 19.35 -15.09
CA PHE A 67 10.72 18.83 -15.13
C PHE A 67 9.91 19.49 -16.25
N LYS A 68 9.24 18.67 -17.06
CA LYS A 68 8.24 19.08 -18.06
C LYS A 68 6.84 18.65 -17.66
N ASP A 69 5.84 19.21 -18.34
CA ASP A 69 4.43 18.80 -18.24
C ASP A 69 3.88 18.82 -16.80
N VAL A 70 4.39 19.76 -15.99
CA VAL A 70 4.02 19.86 -14.58
C VAL A 70 2.53 20.21 -14.48
N LYS A 71 1.74 19.32 -13.87
CA LYS A 71 0.30 19.52 -13.68
C LYS A 71 -0.15 19.00 -12.33
N GLN A 72 -1.01 19.74 -11.64
CA GLN A 72 -1.61 19.28 -10.40
C GLN A 72 -2.52 18.07 -10.67
N ILE A 73 -2.32 16.98 -9.92
CA ILE A 73 -3.11 15.75 -10.04
C ILE A 73 -3.88 15.41 -8.75
N GLY A 74 -3.56 16.06 -7.64
CA GLY A 74 -4.27 15.86 -6.39
C GLY A 74 -3.94 16.92 -5.35
N LYS A 75 -4.87 17.16 -4.42
CA LYS A 75 -4.66 18.01 -3.26
C LYS A 75 -5.24 17.34 -2.02
N GLY A 76 -4.40 17.12 -1.03
CA GLY A 76 -4.75 16.50 0.26
C GLY A 76 -4.72 17.49 1.41
N GLY A 77 -4.78 16.98 2.63
CA GLY A 77 -4.69 17.80 3.85
C GLY A 77 -3.27 18.23 4.23
N PHE A 78 -2.25 17.63 3.62
CA PHE A 78 -0.82 17.83 3.95
C PHE A 78 0.03 18.26 2.75
N GLY A 79 -0.62 18.66 1.65
CA GLY A 79 0.09 19.09 0.46
C GLY A 79 -0.66 18.84 -0.85
N THR A 80 -0.01 19.25 -1.92
CA THR A 80 -0.49 19.14 -3.30
C THR A 80 0.45 18.26 -4.10
N ILE A 81 -0.10 17.31 -4.86
CA ILE A 81 0.65 16.41 -5.72
C ILE A 81 0.55 16.89 -7.16
N HIS A 82 1.70 17.01 -7.82
CA HIS A 82 1.80 17.31 -9.24
C HIS A 82 2.42 16.13 -9.98
N TYR A 83 1.93 15.82 -11.17
CA TYR A 83 2.64 14.99 -12.13
C TYR A 83 3.72 15.82 -12.81
N ALA A 84 4.84 15.20 -13.18
CA ALA A 84 5.83 15.78 -14.08
C ALA A 84 6.61 14.70 -14.85
N SER A 85 7.22 15.11 -15.98
CA SER A 85 8.19 14.31 -16.73
C SER A 85 9.60 14.78 -16.39
N TRP A 86 10.40 13.94 -15.74
CA TRP A 86 11.81 14.22 -15.45
C TRP A 86 12.68 13.79 -16.62
N ILE A 87 13.32 14.77 -17.27
CA ILE A 87 13.97 14.56 -18.58
C ILE A 87 15.30 13.81 -18.52
N ASP A 88 15.95 13.81 -17.35
CA ASP A 88 17.24 13.14 -17.17
C ASP A 88 17.09 11.65 -16.90
N GLY A 89 16.04 11.28 -16.15
CA GLY A 89 15.95 10.00 -15.47
C GLY A 89 16.92 9.89 -14.27
N PHE A 90 16.82 8.78 -13.55
CA PHE A 90 17.59 8.57 -12.32
C PHE A 90 18.95 7.94 -12.59
N ILE A 91 19.90 8.14 -11.67
CA ILE A 91 21.24 7.52 -11.73
C ILE A 91 21.12 5.97 -11.71
N GLY A 92 21.69 5.32 -12.73
CA GLY A 92 21.76 3.86 -12.85
C GLY A 92 23.13 3.28 -12.52
N LYS A 93 24.20 3.84 -13.09
CA LYS A 93 25.59 3.40 -12.84
C LYS A 93 26.60 4.46 -13.25
N TRP A 94 27.82 4.36 -12.74
CA TRP A 94 28.96 5.13 -13.22
C TRP A 94 29.49 4.56 -14.55
N ASP A 95 29.71 5.42 -15.54
CA ASP A 95 30.45 5.09 -16.76
C ASP A 95 31.92 5.46 -16.58
N ILE A 96 32.78 4.45 -16.48
CA ILE A 96 34.22 4.62 -16.25
C ILE A 96 34.91 5.18 -17.49
N GLU A 97 34.47 4.83 -18.70
CA GLU A 97 35.12 5.28 -19.93
C GLU A 97 34.86 6.77 -20.16
N ASN A 98 33.61 7.19 -19.91
CA ASN A 98 33.18 8.57 -20.15
C ASN A 98 33.23 9.46 -18.90
N GLN A 99 33.56 8.90 -17.73
CA GLN A 99 33.63 9.60 -16.43
C GLN A 99 32.35 10.39 -16.12
N GLN A 100 31.19 9.74 -16.30
CA GLN A 100 29.88 10.36 -16.06
C GLN A 100 28.84 9.35 -15.57
N TRP A 101 27.78 9.84 -14.91
CA TRP A 101 26.64 9.02 -14.53
C TRP A 101 25.81 8.62 -15.75
N LYS A 102 25.60 7.31 -15.93
CA LYS A 102 24.53 6.80 -16.81
C LYS A 102 23.21 6.91 -16.10
N ARG A 103 22.28 7.60 -16.76
CA ARG A 103 20.90 7.75 -16.31
C ARG A 103 19.99 6.78 -17.03
N GLN A 104 18.91 6.42 -16.38
CA GLN A 104 17.94 5.46 -16.89
C GLN A 104 16.52 5.86 -16.48
N ARG A 105 15.57 5.47 -17.33
CA ARG A 105 14.15 5.73 -17.15
C ARG A 105 13.39 4.59 -16.46
N ASN A 106 13.95 3.39 -16.52
CA ASN A 106 13.35 2.19 -15.96
C ASN A 106 14.44 1.22 -15.50
N TRP A 107 13.99 0.09 -14.95
CA TRP A 107 14.85 -0.96 -14.41
C TRP A 107 15.61 -1.75 -15.47
N ASP A 108 15.17 -1.67 -16.74
CA ASP A 108 15.83 -2.31 -17.89
C ASP A 108 17.04 -1.50 -18.40
N GLY A 109 17.29 -0.32 -17.82
CA GLY A 109 18.44 0.53 -18.15
C GLY A 109 18.23 1.37 -19.42
N GLU A 110 17.00 1.50 -19.89
CA GLU A 110 16.68 2.38 -21.03
C GLU A 110 16.88 3.85 -20.65
N VAL A 111 17.33 4.66 -21.60
CA VAL A 111 17.49 6.11 -21.41
C VAL A 111 16.22 6.82 -21.85
N GLY A 112 15.78 7.84 -21.11
CA GLY A 112 14.65 8.68 -21.49
C GLY A 112 13.97 9.35 -20.29
N GLU A 113 12.84 9.97 -20.56
CA GLU A 113 12.05 10.68 -19.56
C GLU A 113 11.37 9.70 -18.57
N VAL A 114 11.32 10.09 -17.30
CA VAL A 114 10.67 9.36 -16.20
C VAL A 114 9.46 10.13 -15.71
N GLU A 115 8.35 9.43 -15.53
CA GLU A 115 7.15 10.00 -14.90
C GLU A 115 7.34 10.04 -13.37
N VAL A 116 7.18 11.22 -12.79
CA VAL A 116 7.35 11.45 -11.35
C VAL A 116 6.16 12.19 -10.75
N ALA A 117 5.99 12.04 -9.44
CA ALA A 117 5.07 12.82 -8.63
C ALA A 117 5.85 13.81 -7.77
N LEU A 118 5.54 15.11 -7.89
CA LEU A 118 6.08 16.17 -7.06
C LEU A 118 5.11 16.43 -5.89
N LYS A 119 5.51 16.03 -4.68
CA LYS A 119 4.76 16.33 -3.45
C LYS A 119 5.23 17.69 -2.93
N LYS A 120 4.34 18.68 -3.06
CA LYS A 120 4.51 20.03 -2.53
C LYS A 120 3.81 20.14 -1.18
N PHE A 121 4.55 20.53 -0.16
CA PHE A 121 4.00 20.75 1.18
C PHE A 121 3.28 22.08 1.26
N ASP A 122 2.19 22.14 2.01
CA ASP A 122 1.48 23.40 2.25
C ASP A 122 2.30 24.31 3.18
N ASN A 123 2.14 25.63 3.03
CA ASN A 123 2.94 26.66 3.74
C ASN A 123 2.93 26.58 5.27
N PHE A 124 1.97 25.87 5.87
CA PHE A 124 1.83 25.73 7.32
C PHE A 124 2.51 24.48 7.88
N VAL A 125 3.09 23.62 7.03
CA VAL A 125 3.83 22.43 7.48
C VAL A 125 5.21 22.87 7.98
N ASN A 126 5.61 22.41 9.16
CA ASN A 126 6.93 22.71 9.71
C ASN A 126 8.00 21.97 8.90
N PHE A 127 9.11 22.66 8.62
CA PHE A 127 10.25 22.07 7.91
C PHE A 127 10.81 20.81 8.57
N SER A 128 10.73 20.69 9.91
CA SER A 128 11.09 19.46 10.61
C SER A 128 10.24 18.26 10.21
N ASP A 129 8.94 18.48 9.97
CA ASP A 129 7.99 17.42 9.62
C ASP A 129 8.25 16.94 8.20
N VAL A 130 8.58 17.88 7.29
CA VAL A 130 9.02 17.59 5.93
C VAL A 130 10.28 16.71 5.94
N LEU A 131 11.31 17.09 6.71
CA LEU A 131 12.55 16.30 6.81
C LEU A 131 12.29 14.92 7.44
N ASN A 132 11.42 14.82 8.43
CA ASN A 132 11.04 13.54 9.04
C ASN A 132 10.35 12.62 8.02
N GLU A 133 9.44 13.15 7.18
CA GLU A 133 8.84 12.36 6.11
C GLU A 133 9.89 11.86 5.10
N MET A 134 10.83 12.73 4.69
CA MET A 134 11.92 12.35 3.79
C MET A 134 12.83 11.27 4.40
N GLU A 135 13.18 11.39 5.68
CA GLU A 135 13.99 10.40 6.39
C GLU A 135 13.27 9.04 6.50
N ILE A 136 11.96 9.06 6.78
CA ILE A 136 11.15 7.85 6.82
C ILE A 136 11.14 7.17 5.45
N HIS A 137 10.89 7.91 4.36
CA HIS A 137 10.93 7.36 3.00
C HIS A 137 12.28 6.69 2.67
N LEU A 138 13.40 7.31 3.05
CA LEU A 138 14.73 6.72 2.86
C LEU A 138 14.89 5.40 3.63
N LYS A 139 14.47 5.37 4.91
CA LYS A 139 14.55 4.16 5.74
C LYS A 139 13.65 3.04 5.20
N THR A 140 12.42 3.35 4.84
CA THR A 140 11.43 2.34 4.42
C THR A 140 11.68 1.79 3.03
N TRP A 141 12.29 2.57 2.12
CA TRP A 141 12.65 2.10 0.79
C TRP A 141 13.67 0.95 0.83
N THR A 142 14.57 0.91 1.82
CA THR A 142 15.52 -0.21 1.98
C THR A 142 14.84 -1.55 2.30
N SER A 143 13.59 -1.52 2.78
CA SER A 143 12.73 -2.68 3.00
C SER A 143 11.77 -2.94 1.82
N ASP A 144 11.96 -2.21 0.73
CA ASP A 144 11.11 -2.12 -0.46
C ASP A 144 9.65 -1.70 -0.12
N ALA A 145 9.36 -1.20 1.09
CA ALA A 145 7.99 -1.06 1.59
C ALA A 145 7.25 0.19 1.12
N SER A 146 7.98 1.27 0.84
CA SER A 146 7.41 2.57 0.47
C SER A 146 7.52 2.85 -1.02
N ILE A 147 6.84 3.88 -1.50
CA ILE A 147 7.07 4.43 -2.83
C ILE A 147 8.48 5.01 -2.96
N ARG A 148 9.07 4.91 -4.16
CA ARG A 148 10.43 5.39 -4.41
C ARG A 148 10.52 6.90 -4.22
N PHE A 149 11.53 7.33 -3.49
CA PHE A 149 11.91 8.73 -3.32
C PHE A 149 13.16 8.98 -4.16
N TYR A 150 13.04 9.83 -5.19
CA TYR A 150 14.13 10.13 -6.13
C TYR A 150 14.99 11.30 -5.67
N GLY A 151 14.45 12.22 -4.88
CA GLY A 151 15.16 13.46 -4.62
C GLY A 151 14.27 14.61 -4.21
N ILE A 152 14.89 15.77 -4.13
CA ILE A 152 14.27 17.02 -3.70
C ILE A 152 14.43 18.04 -4.82
N THR A 153 13.39 18.84 -5.03
CA THR A 153 13.43 20.01 -5.89
C THR A 153 12.83 21.21 -5.15
N GLN A 154 12.86 22.38 -5.76
CA GLN A 154 12.24 23.59 -5.22
C GLN A 154 11.40 24.26 -6.30
N ASP A 155 10.17 24.60 -5.94
CA ASP A 155 9.28 25.36 -6.82
C ASP A 155 9.88 26.76 -7.03
N PRO A 156 10.15 27.19 -8.28
CA PRO A 156 10.76 28.48 -8.55
C PRO A 156 9.82 29.67 -8.27
N GLU A 157 8.50 29.46 -8.27
CA GLU A 157 7.51 30.51 -8.00
C GLU A 157 7.29 30.69 -6.50
N THR A 158 7.16 29.59 -5.75
CA THR A 158 6.84 29.67 -4.32
C THR A 158 8.06 29.47 -3.40
N HIS A 159 9.21 29.08 -3.95
CA HIS A 159 10.43 28.72 -3.22
C HIS A 159 10.25 27.59 -2.20
N LEU A 160 9.18 26.80 -2.32
CA LEU A 160 8.90 25.68 -1.43
C LEU A 160 9.62 24.43 -1.94
N TYR A 161 10.22 23.69 -1.03
CA TYR A 161 10.81 22.40 -1.33
C TYR A 161 9.73 21.35 -1.60
N MET A 162 10.00 20.46 -2.55
CA MET A 162 9.11 19.40 -2.97
C MET A 162 9.86 18.07 -3.00
N MET A 163 9.19 17.00 -2.59
CA MET A 163 9.72 15.65 -2.79
C MET A 163 9.41 15.17 -4.20
N VAL A 164 10.39 14.53 -4.83
CA VAL A 164 10.26 13.88 -6.13
C VAL A 164 10.08 12.38 -5.88
N LEU A 165 8.88 11.87 -6.15
CA LEU A 165 8.48 10.49 -5.90
C LEU A 165 8.22 9.77 -7.22
N GLU A 166 8.24 8.44 -7.19
CA GLU A 166 7.71 7.63 -8.30
C GLU A 166 6.24 7.92 -8.56
N TYR A 167 5.88 8.00 -9.85
CA TYR A 167 4.49 8.17 -10.25
C TYR A 167 3.80 6.80 -10.32
N ALA A 168 2.78 6.60 -9.49
CA ALA A 168 1.95 5.40 -9.49
C ALA A 168 0.80 5.54 -10.50
N LYS A 169 0.95 4.93 -11.68
CA LYS A 169 0.02 5.12 -12.82
C LYS A 169 -1.41 4.70 -12.56
N ASP A 170 -1.61 3.60 -11.83
CA ASP A 170 -2.94 3.14 -11.44
C ASP A 170 -3.51 3.90 -10.22
N GLY A 171 -2.75 4.85 -9.66
CA GLY A 171 -3.18 5.68 -8.55
C GLY A 171 -3.31 4.91 -7.25
N ASN A 172 -4.38 5.18 -6.50
CA ASN A 172 -4.60 4.61 -5.16
C ASN A 172 -5.58 3.44 -5.14
N LEU A 173 -5.44 2.57 -4.15
CA LEU A 173 -6.22 1.33 -4.02
C LEU A 173 -7.73 1.60 -3.89
N ARG A 174 -8.16 2.70 -3.26
CA ARG A 174 -9.61 2.98 -3.12
C ARG A 174 -10.27 3.18 -4.47
N GLU A 175 -9.73 4.09 -5.28
CA GLU A 175 -10.28 4.37 -6.61
C GLU A 175 -10.14 3.15 -7.53
N TYR A 176 -9.04 2.40 -7.40
CA TYR A 176 -8.87 1.16 -8.13
C TYR A 176 -9.95 0.12 -7.78
N LEU A 177 -10.23 -0.12 -6.50
CA LEU A 177 -11.26 -1.07 -6.06
C LEU A 177 -12.65 -0.65 -6.54
N LYS A 178 -12.98 0.65 -6.48
CA LYS A 178 -14.27 1.18 -6.94
C LYS A 178 -14.59 0.81 -8.39
N ILE A 179 -13.57 0.81 -9.25
CA ILE A 179 -13.72 0.53 -10.68
C ILE A 179 -13.54 -0.96 -10.99
N ASN A 180 -12.56 -1.60 -10.36
CA ASN A 180 -12.05 -2.91 -10.81
C ASN A 180 -12.42 -4.08 -9.89
N PHE A 181 -13.14 -3.89 -8.78
CA PHE A 181 -13.36 -4.94 -7.77
C PHE A 181 -13.84 -6.28 -8.37
N ASN A 182 -14.78 -6.25 -9.32
CA ASN A 182 -15.31 -7.46 -9.95
C ASN A 182 -14.27 -8.24 -10.78
N ASN A 183 -13.20 -7.58 -11.20
CA ASN A 183 -12.11 -8.19 -11.97
C ASN A 183 -11.01 -8.78 -11.06
N ILE A 184 -11.09 -8.57 -9.74
CA ILE A 184 -10.09 -9.03 -8.78
C ILE A 184 -10.51 -10.40 -8.22
N ASN A 185 -9.83 -11.45 -8.66
CA ASN A 185 -10.06 -12.81 -8.18
C ASN A 185 -9.43 -13.06 -6.78
N TRP A 186 -9.77 -14.20 -6.18
CA TRP A 186 -9.26 -14.57 -4.85
C TRP A 186 -7.74 -14.72 -4.77
N LYS A 187 -7.07 -15.17 -5.85
CA LYS A 187 -5.60 -15.25 -5.88
C LYS A 187 -5.00 -13.86 -5.70
N GLN A 188 -5.51 -12.87 -6.43
CA GLN A 188 -5.06 -11.49 -6.32
C GLN A 188 -5.43 -10.87 -4.97
N LYS A 189 -6.65 -11.11 -4.44
CA LYS A 189 -7.03 -10.66 -3.09
C LYS A 189 -6.08 -11.18 -2.01
N LEU A 190 -5.81 -12.49 -2.00
CA LEU A 190 -4.88 -13.10 -1.06
C LEU A 190 -3.45 -12.58 -1.24
N TYR A 191 -3.01 -12.41 -2.49
CA TYR A 191 -1.66 -11.91 -2.76
C TYR A 191 -1.51 -10.46 -2.30
N ASN A 192 -2.53 -9.62 -2.53
CA ASN A 192 -2.56 -8.24 -2.07
C ASN A 192 -2.44 -8.16 -0.54
N LEU A 193 -3.24 -8.95 0.18
CA LEU A 193 -3.20 -8.99 1.65
C LEU A 193 -1.83 -9.45 2.18
N TYR A 194 -1.28 -10.53 1.62
CA TYR A 194 0.05 -11.04 1.99
C TYR A 194 1.15 -10.00 1.73
N TYR A 195 1.10 -9.31 0.58
CA TYR A 195 2.13 -8.36 0.22
C TYR A 195 2.09 -7.10 1.09
N LEU A 196 0.88 -6.57 1.33
CA LEU A 196 0.68 -5.43 2.25
C LEU A 196 1.14 -5.76 3.67
N SER A 197 0.82 -6.95 4.20
CA SER A 197 1.31 -7.36 5.52
C SER A 197 2.84 -7.49 5.55
N SER A 198 3.46 -7.92 4.44
CA SER A 198 4.92 -7.95 4.31
C SER A 198 5.55 -6.55 4.34
N ARG A 199 4.95 -5.57 3.65
CA ARG A 199 5.46 -4.20 3.63
C ARG A 199 5.35 -3.56 5.01
N LEU A 200 4.21 -3.69 5.68
CA LEU A 200 3.99 -3.15 7.03
C LEU A 200 4.88 -3.86 8.07
N MET A 201 5.12 -5.17 7.93
CA MET A 201 6.11 -5.88 8.73
C MET A 201 7.50 -5.23 8.59
N GLY A 202 7.91 -4.87 7.37
CA GLY A 202 9.16 -4.16 7.11
C GLY A 202 9.23 -2.80 7.80
N ILE A 203 8.18 -1.98 7.64
CA ILE A 203 8.06 -0.67 8.28
C ILE A 203 8.13 -0.79 9.81
N HIS A 204 7.39 -1.75 10.39
CA HIS A 204 7.36 -1.95 11.84
C HIS A 204 8.67 -2.50 12.41
N LYS A 205 9.49 -3.21 11.62
CA LYS A 205 10.85 -3.62 12.02
C LYS A 205 11.82 -2.45 12.14
N LEU A 206 11.50 -1.31 11.53
CA LEU A 206 12.23 -0.04 11.66
C LEU A 206 11.68 0.84 12.79
N ASP A 207 10.76 0.30 13.61
CA ASP A 207 10.07 1.03 14.69
C ASP A 207 9.32 2.28 14.21
N ILE A 208 8.79 2.22 12.98
CA ILE A 208 7.93 3.26 12.40
C ILE A 208 6.46 2.84 12.54
N VAL A 209 5.61 3.78 12.97
CA VAL A 209 4.14 3.66 12.96
C VAL A 209 3.62 4.60 11.87
N HIS A 210 2.77 4.09 10.98
CA HIS A 210 2.26 4.86 9.84
C HIS A 210 1.24 5.92 10.26
N GLN A 211 0.36 5.58 11.21
CA GLN A 211 -0.69 6.44 11.80
C GLN A 211 -1.88 6.79 10.87
N ASP A 212 -1.66 6.83 9.57
CA ASP A 212 -2.70 7.15 8.57
C ASP A 212 -2.81 6.08 7.48
N PHE A 213 -2.78 4.81 7.89
CA PHE A 213 -2.82 3.70 6.94
C PHE A 213 -4.25 3.47 6.42
N HIS A 214 -4.48 3.72 5.14
CA HIS A 214 -5.77 3.54 4.48
C HIS A 214 -5.60 3.31 2.97
N PRO A 215 -6.64 2.88 2.23
CA PRO A 215 -6.51 2.56 0.80
C PRO A 215 -6.07 3.73 -0.09
N GLY A 216 -6.36 4.97 0.31
CA GLY A 216 -5.83 6.17 -0.36
C GLY A 216 -4.30 6.33 -0.30
N ASN A 217 -3.62 5.68 0.66
CA ASN A 217 -2.17 5.72 0.88
C ASN A 217 -1.48 4.41 0.44
N ILE A 218 -2.20 3.58 -0.33
CA ILE A 218 -1.67 2.40 -1.00
C ILE A 218 -1.69 2.71 -2.48
N LEU A 219 -0.52 2.80 -3.09
CA LEU A 219 -0.36 3.17 -4.50
C LEU A 219 0.20 2.00 -5.30
N SER A 220 0.01 2.02 -6.62
CA SER A 220 0.66 1.06 -7.51
C SER A 220 0.86 1.61 -8.92
N ASP A 221 1.95 1.19 -9.57
CA ASP A 221 2.11 1.38 -11.01
C ASP A 221 1.15 0.49 -11.82
N ASP A 222 0.92 -0.75 -11.36
CA ASP A 222 -0.04 -1.68 -11.95
C ASP A 222 -0.62 -2.63 -10.87
N PHE A 223 -1.86 -2.39 -10.45
CA PHE A 223 -2.52 -3.20 -9.42
C PHE A 223 -2.83 -4.63 -9.87
N LYS A 224 -2.72 -4.97 -11.18
CA LYS A 224 -2.82 -6.37 -11.64
C LYS A 224 -1.68 -7.21 -11.08
N TYR A 225 -0.57 -6.59 -10.71
CA TYR A 225 0.58 -7.24 -10.12
C TYR A 225 0.83 -6.71 -8.70
N SER A 226 0.36 -7.47 -7.71
CA SER A 226 0.43 -7.10 -6.28
C SER A 226 1.80 -6.66 -5.77
N PHE A 227 2.89 -7.09 -6.43
CA PHE A 227 4.25 -6.74 -6.02
C PHE A 227 4.62 -5.27 -6.31
N TYR A 228 3.88 -4.58 -7.18
CA TYR A 228 4.03 -3.14 -7.41
C TYR A 228 3.26 -2.29 -6.39
N MET A 229 2.55 -2.91 -5.43
CA MET A 229 1.90 -2.13 -4.39
C MET A 229 2.94 -1.59 -3.41
N VAL A 230 2.84 -0.28 -3.17
CA VAL A 230 3.72 0.46 -2.27
C VAL A 230 2.89 1.28 -1.29
N ILE A 231 3.47 1.53 -0.12
CA ILE A 231 2.88 2.38 0.90
C ILE A 231 3.42 3.81 0.72
N SER A 232 2.56 4.80 0.82
CA SER A 232 2.90 6.21 0.62
C SER A 232 2.37 7.09 1.74
N ASP A 233 2.76 8.36 1.69
CA ASP A 233 2.30 9.43 2.60
C ASP A 233 2.65 9.18 4.06
N PHE A 234 3.90 9.46 4.39
CA PHE A 234 4.45 9.33 5.74
C PHE A 234 4.42 10.66 6.51
N GLY A 235 3.65 11.65 6.04
CA GLY A 235 3.60 12.98 6.65
C GLY A 235 3.12 13.01 8.11
N LEU A 236 2.37 11.98 8.53
CA LEU A 236 1.93 11.77 9.91
C LEU A 236 2.72 10.69 10.65
N SER A 237 3.61 9.99 9.96
CA SER A 237 4.34 8.85 10.52
C SER A 237 5.38 9.28 11.55
N LYS A 238 5.59 8.43 12.55
CA LYS A 238 6.56 8.69 13.62
C LYS A 238 7.40 7.46 13.93
N LEU A 239 8.65 7.73 14.31
CA LEU A 239 9.53 6.76 14.96
C LEU A 239 9.10 6.59 16.41
N ILE A 240 8.99 5.34 16.87
CA ILE A 240 8.69 5.03 18.26
C ILE A 240 9.83 5.55 19.15
N GLY A 241 9.49 6.30 20.20
CA GLY A 241 10.45 6.86 21.16
C GLY A 241 11.06 8.22 20.77
N ALA A 242 10.74 8.75 19.58
CA ALA A 242 11.13 10.11 19.21
C ALA A 242 10.18 11.14 19.88
N ASN A 243 10.74 11.99 20.75
CA ASN A 243 10.09 13.13 21.42
C ASN A 243 8.92 12.82 22.39
N PRO A 244 9.22 12.44 23.66
CA PRO A 244 8.21 12.41 24.73
C PRO A 244 7.72 13.80 25.19
N ASN A 245 8.27 14.89 24.65
CA ASN A 245 8.18 16.24 25.23
C ASN A 245 7.35 17.25 24.41
N ASN A 246 6.45 16.83 23.51
CA ASN A 246 5.49 17.79 22.95
C ASN A 246 4.15 17.70 23.71
N PRO A 247 3.87 18.60 24.67
CA PRO A 247 2.63 18.61 25.46
C PRO A 247 1.41 19.11 24.65
N GLU A 248 1.57 19.35 23.35
CA GLU A 248 0.46 19.73 22.47
C GLU A 248 -0.55 18.59 22.42
N LYS A 249 -1.83 18.95 22.56
CA LYS A 249 -3.01 18.06 22.51
C LYS A 249 -2.75 16.86 21.58
N LYS A 250 -3.03 15.65 22.07
CA LYS A 250 -3.10 14.41 21.27
C LYS A 250 -4.13 14.58 20.15
N ASN A 251 -3.72 15.26 19.08
CA ASN A 251 -4.55 15.53 17.92
C ASN A 251 -4.71 14.22 17.16
N ILE A 252 -5.96 13.82 16.94
CA ILE A 252 -6.28 12.60 16.20
C ILE A 252 -6.36 12.99 14.72
N PHE A 253 -5.60 12.31 13.87
CA PHE A 253 -5.58 12.56 12.43
C PHE A 253 -5.91 11.29 11.64
N GLY A 254 -6.48 11.45 10.46
CA GLY A 254 -6.61 10.39 9.49
C GLY A 254 -8.06 10.15 9.04
N VAL A 255 -8.30 8.98 8.44
CA VAL A 255 -9.61 8.62 7.89
C VAL A 255 -10.42 7.85 8.91
N LEU A 256 -11.45 8.49 9.48
CA LEU A 256 -12.20 8.02 10.67
C LEU A 256 -12.47 6.50 10.73
N PRO A 257 -13.04 5.82 9.72
CA PRO A 257 -13.28 4.38 9.77
C PRO A 257 -12.04 3.49 9.95
N TYR A 258 -10.85 3.97 9.63
CA TYR A 258 -9.58 3.23 9.71
C TYR A 258 -8.80 3.57 10.98
N ILE A 259 -9.26 4.53 11.78
CA ILE A 259 -8.61 4.92 13.04
C ILE A 259 -9.03 3.95 14.14
N ALA A 260 -8.05 3.38 14.83
CA ALA A 260 -8.28 2.43 15.90
C ALA A 260 -9.06 3.06 17.07
N PRO A 261 -9.94 2.29 17.75
CA PRO A 261 -10.83 2.86 18.77
C PRO A 261 -10.07 3.43 19.98
N GLU A 262 -8.93 2.88 20.36
CA GLU A 262 -8.08 3.44 21.43
C GLU A 262 -7.53 4.81 21.08
N VAL A 263 -7.17 5.02 19.81
CA VAL A 263 -6.71 6.32 19.31
C VAL A 263 -7.88 7.31 19.32
N LEU A 264 -9.07 6.90 18.87
CA LEU A 264 -10.28 7.73 18.96
C LEU A 264 -10.60 8.12 20.43
N SER A 265 -10.33 7.23 21.37
CA SER A 265 -10.50 7.47 22.81
C SER A 265 -9.37 8.31 23.45
N GLY A 266 -8.37 8.74 22.68
CA GLY A 266 -7.30 9.63 23.12
C GLY A 266 -6.00 8.94 23.51
N GLU A 267 -5.82 7.66 23.15
CA GLU A 267 -4.50 7.00 23.23
C GLU A 267 -3.63 7.35 22.02
N GLU A 268 -2.33 7.05 22.13
CA GLU A 268 -1.39 7.29 21.03
C GLU A 268 -1.51 6.21 19.95
N TYR A 269 -1.10 6.57 18.74
CA TYR A 269 -0.94 5.60 17.66
C TYR A 269 0.19 4.62 18.00
N THR A 270 -0.03 3.36 17.65
CA THR A 270 0.92 2.27 17.90
C THR A 270 0.98 1.35 16.68
N LYS A 271 1.93 0.41 16.68
CA LYS A 271 1.93 -0.68 15.69
C LYS A 271 0.58 -1.41 15.63
N ALA A 272 -0.06 -1.60 16.78
CA ALA A 272 -1.37 -2.24 16.85
C ALA A 272 -2.51 -1.38 16.29
N SER A 273 -2.40 -0.05 16.25
CA SER A 273 -3.37 0.79 15.55
C SER A 273 -3.26 0.66 14.03
N ASP A 274 -2.04 0.53 13.48
CA ASP A 274 -1.87 0.22 12.04
C ASP A 274 -2.46 -1.15 11.69
N VAL A 275 -2.38 -2.13 12.60
CA VAL A 275 -3.02 -3.46 12.43
C VAL A 275 -4.54 -3.33 12.38
N TYR A 276 -5.15 -2.48 13.20
CA TYR A 276 -6.58 -2.19 13.12
C TYR A 276 -6.94 -1.65 11.73
N SER A 277 -6.18 -0.66 11.25
CA SER A 277 -6.38 -0.07 9.92
C SER A 277 -6.25 -1.12 8.81
N PHE A 278 -5.25 -2.01 8.90
CA PHE A 278 -5.10 -3.15 7.98
C PHE A 278 -6.32 -4.07 7.99
N GLY A 279 -6.94 -4.34 9.16
CA GLY A 279 -8.17 -5.12 9.24
C GLY A 279 -9.33 -4.50 8.45
N ILE A 280 -9.49 -3.18 8.53
CA ILE A 280 -10.52 -2.45 7.79
C ILE A 280 -10.22 -2.44 6.28
N ILE A 281 -8.95 -2.30 5.89
CA ILE A 281 -8.52 -2.40 4.48
C ILE A 281 -8.75 -3.82 3.94
N ALA A 282 -8.45 -4.84 4.73
CA ALA A 282 -8.67 -6.22 4.35
C ALA A 282 -10.16 -6.51 4.12
N TYR A 283 -11.04 -5.94 4.94
CA TYR A 283 -12.48 -5.95 4.72
C TYR A 283 -12.85 -5.34 3.36
N GLU A 284 -12.32 -4.18 3.02
CA GLU A 284 -12.60 -3.49 1.75
C GLU A 284 -12.07 -4.27 0.55
N ILE A 285 -10.86 -4.85 0.62
CA ILE A 285 -10.28 -5.70 -0.44
C ILE A 285 -11.14 -6.93 -0.73
N VAL A 286 -11.73 -7.56 0.30
CA VAL A 286 -12.46 -8.82 0.09
C VAL A 286 -13.92 -8.63 -0.23
N THR A 287 -14.52 -7.53 0.23
CA THR A 287 -15.95 -7.23 0.05
C THR A 287 -16.24 -6.19 -1.04
N GLY A 288 -15.27 -5.32 -1.35
CA GLY A 288 -15.43 -4.20 -2.29
C GLY A 288 -16.16 -3.00 -1.69
N PHE A 289 -16.67 -3.12 -0.46
CA PHE A 289 -17.40 -2.06 0.22
C PHE A 289 -16.44 -1.23 1.07
N PRO A 290 -16.42 0.10 0.91
CA PRO A 290 -15.74 0.95 1.88
C PRO A 290 -16.48 0.84 3.22
N PRO A 291 -15.79 1.05 4.35
CA PRO A 291 -16.41 0.93 5.67
C PRO A 291 -17.40 2.09 5.89
N TYR A 292 -18.62 1.76 6.33
CA TYR A 292 -19.66 2.71 6.74
C TYR A 292 -20.09 3.75 5.66
N PRO A 293 -20.36 3.33 4.41
CA PRO A 293 -20.61 4.27 3.32
C PRO A 293 -21.86 5.11 3.51
N ASP A 294 -22.84 4.60 4.23
CA ASP A 294 -24.20 5.09 4.33
C ASP A 294 -24.45 5.99 5.55
N ILE A 295 -23.43 6.30 6.34
CA ILE A 295 -23.56 7.13 7.55
C ILE A 295 -22.54 8.29 7.58
N PRO A 296 -22.86 9.40 8.27
CA PRO A 296 -21.90 10.47 8.51
C PRO A 296 -20.61 9.98 9.20
N HIS A 297 -19.47 10.50 8.78
CA HIS A 297 -18.18 10.26 9.43
C HIS A 297 -17.89 11.35 10.48
N ASP A 298 -18.70 11.36 11.54
CA ASP A 298 -18.69 12.35 12.59
C ASP A 298 -18.38 11.74 13.97
N ARG A 299 -18.63 12.52 15.03
CA ARG A 299 -18.42 12.09 16.41
C ARG A 299 -19.29 10.89 16.79
N ASP A 300 -20.48 10.75 16.21
CA ASP A 300 -21.39 9.65 16.54
C ASP A 300 -20.88 8.35 15.96
N LEU A 301 -20.34 8.36 14.73
CA LEU A 301 -19.63 7.19 14.20
C LEU A 301 -18.42 6.83 15.06
N ALA A 302 -17.60 7.83 15.45
CA ALA A 302 -16.45 7.58 16.33
C ALA A 302 -16.88 6.92 17.65
N MET A 303 -17.96 7.41 18.28
CA MET A 303 -18.52 6.83 19.50
C MET A 303 -19.04 5.41 19.28
N LYS A 304 -19.70 5.12 18.15
CA LYS A 304 -20.14 3.76 17.82
C LYS A 304 -18.96 2.81 17.63
N ILE A 305 -17.88 3.25 16.98
CA ILE A 305 -16.64 2.46 16.80
C ILE A 305 -16.00 2.12 18.15
N CYS A 306 -15.87 3.10 19.06
CA CYS A 306 -15.40 2.87 20.42
C CYS A 306 -16.30 1.89 21.20
N ASN A 307 -17.60 1.90 20.94
CA ASN A 307 -18.56 0.96 21.56
C ASN A 307 -18.67 -0.40 20.85
N GLY A 308 -17.81 -0.70 19.89
CA GLY A 308 -17.69 -2.03 19.29
C GLY A 308 -18.31 -2.16 17.89
N LEU A 309 -18.80 -1.08 17.28
CA LEU A 309 -19.27 -1.12 15.89
C LEU A 309 -18.11 -1.52 14.97
N ARG A 310 -18.36 -2.52 14.11
CA ARG A 310 -17.46 -2.95 13.03
C ARG A 310 -18.25 -3.12 11.73
N PRO A 311 -17.60 -3.02 10.55
CA PRO A 311 -18.24 -3.38 9.28
C PRO A 311 -18.79 -4.81 9.29
N LYS A 312 -19.94 -5.02 8.64
CA LYS A 312 -20.55 -6.35 8.51
C LYS A 312 -19.86 -7.14 7.41
N ILE A 313 -19.20 -8.24 7.77
CA ILE A 313 -18.58 -9.18 6.82
C ILE A 313 -19.67 -10.12 6.27
N PRO A 314 -19.88 -10.18 4.94
CA PRO A 314 -20.81 -11.14 4.34
C PRO A 314 -20.45 -12.59 4.69
N PHE A 315 -21.45 -13.42 4.96
CA PHE A 315 -21.23 -14.79 5.44
C PHE A 315 -20.52 -15.72 4.44
N HIS A 316 -20.55 -15.37 3.14
CA HIS A 316 -19.87 -16.14 2.09
C HIS A 316 -18.36 -15.85 2.04
N ILE A 317 -17.87 -14.83 2.74
CA ILE A 317 -16.42 -14.59 2.84
C ILE A 317 -15.78 -15.76 3.61
N PRO A 318 -14.64 -16.31 3.14
CA PRO A 318 -13.94 -17.40 3.83
C PRO A 318 -13.76 -17.13 5.33
N LYS A 319 -14.09 -18.13 6.16
CA LYS A 319 -14.02 -18.03 7.62
C LYS A 319 -12.60 -17.74 8.12
N LEU A 320 -11.58 -18.29 7.46
CA LEU A 320 -10.17 -17.99 7.78
C LEU A 320 -9.86 -16.49 7.62
N ILE A 321 -10.33 -15.88 6.54
CA ILE A 321 -10.15 -14.45 6.27
C ILE A 321 -11.01 -13.60 7.22
N THR A 322 -12.25 -14.02 7.49
CA THR A 322 -13.14 -13.39 8.46
C THR A 322 -12.51 -13.36 9.86
N ARG A 323 -11.94 -14.49 10.31
CA ARG A 323 -11.25 -14.61 11.60
C ARG A 323 -10.02 -13.69 11.67
N MET A 324 -9.24 -13.63 10.59
CA MET A 324 -8.08 -12.74 10.50
C MET A 324 -8.48 -11.27 10.62
N ILE A 325 -9.47 -10.81 9.84
CA ILE A 325 -10.01 -9.44 9.92
C ILE A 325 -10.50 -9.16 11.34
N MET A 326 -11.23 -10.11 11.94
CA MET A 326 -11.76 -9.95 13.28
C MET A 326 -10.68 -9.77 14.35
N ARG A 327 -9.58 -10.52 14.28
CA ARG A 327 -8.44 -10.34 15.19
C ARG A 327 -7.77 -8.99 15.01
N CYS A 328 -7.68 -8.48 13.77
CA CYS A 328 -7.04 -7.19 13.49
C CYS A 328 -7.79 -6.02 14.14
N TRP A 329 -9.12 -6.04 14.15
CA TRP A 329 -9.93 -4.92 14.66
C TRP A 329 -10.46 -5.10 16.09
N ASP A 330 -9.88 -6.02 16.87
CA ASP A 330 -10.24 -6.22 18.28
C ASP A 330 -10.04 -4.92 19.08
N ALA A 331 -10.99 -4.55 19.93
CA ALA A 331 -10.87 -3.36 20.79
C ALA A 331 -9.73 -3.49 21.81
N ARG A 332 -9.34 -4.72 22.17
CA ARG A 332 -8.19 -4.99 23.05
C ARG A 332 -6.92 -4.99 22.22
N VAL A 333 -6.12 -3.94 22.37
CA VAL A 333 -4.86 -3.73 21.65
C VAL A 333 -3.95 -4.96 21.67
N THR A 334 -3.82 -5.61 22.84
CA THR A 334 -2.95 -6.78 23.04
C THR A 334 -3.43 -8.08 22.36
N HIS A 335 -4.68 -8.12 21.88
CA HIS A 335 -5.23 -9.29 21.20
C HIS A 335 -5.09 -9.20 19.68
N ARG A 336 -4.67 -8.05 19.16
CA ARG A 336 -4.38 -7.87 17.74
C ARG A 336 -3.07 -8.60 17.39
N PRO A 337 -3.01 -9.27 16.22
CA PRO A 337 -1.80 -9.91 15.78
C PRO A 337 -0.74 -8.87 15.40
N THR A 338 0.52 -9.29 15.38
CA THR A 338 1.58 -8.50 14.74
C THR A 338 1.56 -8.69 13.22
N PHE A 339 2.20 -7.79 12.47
CA PHE A 339 2.36 -8.02 11.02
C PHE A 339 3.25 -9.23 10.69
N GLU A 340 4.12 -9.68 11.60
CA GLU A 340 4.88 -10.92 11.41
C GLU A 340 3.95 -12.15 11.44
N GLU A 341 3.04 -12.20 12.41
CA GLU A 341 2.02 -13.27 12.49
C GLU A 341 1.07 -13.23 11.29
N LEU A 342 0.60 -12.04 10.91
CA LEU A 342 -0.26 -11.86 9.73
C LEU A 342 0.45 -12.23 8.44
N ASN A 343 1.73 -11.88 8.29
CA ASN A 343 2.51 -12.22 7.11
C ASN A 343 2.64 -13.73 6.95
N TYR A 344 2.97 -14.43 8.03
CA TYR A 344 3.06 -15.90 8.04
C TYR A 344 1.71 -16.54 7.67
N GLU A 345 0.62 -16.10 8.31
CA GLU A 345 -0.73 -16.62 8.09
C GLU A 345 -1.22 -16.38 6.65
N LEU A 346 -1.07 -15.16 6.14
CA LEU A 346 -1.50 -14.79 4.78
C LEU A 346 -0.63 -15.43 3.70
N ARG A 347 0.68 -15.60 3.95
CA ARG A 347 1.57 -16.33 3.05
C ARG A 347 1.10 -17.77 2.87
N LYS A 348 0.72 -18.44 3.96
CA LYS A 348 0.17 -19.80 3.92
C LYS A 348 -1.10 -19.86 3.07
N TYR A 349 -2.00 -18.89 3.24
CA TYR A 349 -3.25 -18.84 2.45
C TYR A 349 -3.00 -18.62 0.96
N TYR A 350 -2.13 -17.67 0.62
CA TYR A 350 -1.75 -17.40 -0.76
C TYR A 350 -1.07 -18.61 -1.42
N ILE A 351 -0.10 -19.24 -0.74
CA ILE A 351 0.60 -20.44 -1.26
C ILE A 351 -0.40 -21.57 -1.47
N GLY A 352 -1.24 -21.88 -0.47
CA GLY A 352 -2.23 -22.95 -0.58
C GLY A 352 -3.20 -22.76 -1.75
N TYR A 353 -3.65 -21.52 -2.02
CA TYR A 353 -4.52 -21.24 -3.16
C TYR A 353 -3.76 -21.21 -4.50
N ARG A 354 -2.52 -20.71 -4.51
CA ARG A 354 -1.66 -20.72 -5.71
C ARG A 354 -1.35 -22.15 -6.16
N ASP A 355 -1.06 -23.04 -5.22
CA ASP A 355 -0.69 -24.42 -5.49
C ASP A 355 -1.94 -25.20 -5.94
N TYR A 356 -3.11 -24.94 -5.36
CA TYR A 356 -4.38 -25.44 -5.90
C TYR A 356 -4.59 -25.10 -7.38
N LEU A 357 -4.37 -23.83 -7.76
CA LEU A 357 -4.55 -23.39 -9.15
C LEU A 357 -3.53 -24.02 -10.13
N LYS A 358 -2.38 -24.50 -9.63
CA LYS A 358 -1.33 -25.12 -10.45
C LYS A 358 -1.43 -26.64 -10.50
N GLU A 359 -1.72 -27.26 -9.36
CA GLU A 359 -1.53 -28.69 -9.09
C GLU A 359 -2.81 -29.37 -8.59
N GLY A 360 -3.87 -28.62 -8.32
CA GLY A 360 -5.12 -29.16 -7.77
C GLY A 360 -5.06 -29.52 -6.28
N THR A 361 -4.00 -29.11 -5.57
CA THR A 361 -3.82 -29.40 -4.14
C THR A 361 -4.89 -28.71 -3.30
N ASN A 362 -5.62 -29.49 -2.48
CA ASN A 362 -6.64 -28.93 -1.60
C ASN A 362 -6.04 -28.43 -0.28
N SER A 363 -6.54 -27.28 0.18
CA SER A 363 -6.27 -26.75 1.51
C SER A 363 -7.56 -26.17 2.09
N GLU A 364 -7.58 -25.89 3.39
CA GLU A 364 -8.78 -25.35 4.04
C GLU A 364 -9.24 -24.03 3.41
N ILE A 365 -8.30 -23.15 3.07
CA ILE A 365 -8.59 -21.87 2.42
C ILE A 365 -9.21 -22.07 1.03
N VAL A 366 -8.71 -23.05 0.26
CA VAL A 366 -9.24 -23.41 -1.06
C VAL A 366 -10.69 -23.87 -0.94
N LEU A 367 -10.99 -24.79 -0.01
CA LEU A 367 -12.34 -25.28 0.21
C LEU A 367 -13.32 -24.17 0.59
N GLN A 368 -12.87 -23.20 1.38
CA GLN A 368 -13.70 -22.05 1.76
C GLN A 368 -13.89 -21.05 0.62
N ILE A 369 -12.86 -20.81 -0.20
CA ILE A 369 -12.94 -19.95 -1.38
C ILE A 369 -13.86 -20.55 -2.44
N ASN A 370 -13.74 -21.84 -2.74
CA ASN A 370 -14.60 -22.49 -3.73
C ASN A 370 -16.09 -22.36 -3.34
N LYS A 371 -16.42 -22.54 -2.05
CA LYS A 371 -17.77 -22.31 -1.52
C LYS A 371 -18.23 -20.86 -1.68
N ALA A 372 -17.33 -19.89 -1.48
CA ALA A 372 -17.62 -18.47 -1.66
C ALA A 372 -17.91 -18.11 -3.13
N GLU A 373 -17.13 -18.67 -4.05
CA GLU A 373 -17.29 -18.49 -5.49
C GLU A 373 -18.58 -19.16 -6.01
N GLU A 374 -18.88 -20.38 -5.56
CA GLU A 374 -20.14 -21.08 -5.86
C GLU A 374 -21.36 -20.28 -5.41
N PHE A 375 -21.31 -19.71 -4.19
CA PHE A 375 -22.38 -18.85 -3.69
C PHE A 375 -22.58 -17.62 -4.57
N SER A 376 -21.48 -16.98 -4.99
CA SER A 376 -21.53 -15.77 -5.83
C SER A 376 -22.09 -16.08 -7.23
N ALA A 377 -21.70 -17.22 -7.82
CA ALA A 377 -22.22 -17.68 -9.11
C ALA A 377 -23.74 -17.94 -9.05
N ASN A 378 -24.22 -18.56 -7.97
CA ASN A 378 -25.64 -18.84 -7.78
C ASN A 378 -26.48 -17.57 -7.62
N GLN A 379 -25.97 -16.52 -6.96
CA GLN A 379 -26.65 -15.23 -6.87
C GLN A 379 -26.79 -14.54 -8.24
N ASN A 380 -25.76 -14.60 -9.07
CA ASN A 380 -25.80 -14.02 -10.41
C ASN A 380 -26.78 -14.77 -11.32
N HIS A 381 -26.89 -16.10 -11.19
CA HIS A 381 -27.89 -16.88 -11.91
C HIS A 381 -29.33 -16.52 -11.47
N SER A 382 -29.54 -16.32 -10.17
CA SER A 382 -30.84 -15.91 -9.60
C SER A 382 -31.28 -14.50 -10.03
N ARG A 383 -30.32 -13.59 -10.27
CA ARG A 383 -30.57 -12.25 -10.82
C ARG A 383 -30.75 -12.26 -12.34
N GLY A 384 -30.06 -13.17 -13.04
CA GLY A 384 -30.20 -13.37 -14.48
C GLY A 384 -31.51 -14.07 -14.89
N THR A 385 -32.20 -14.76 -13.98
CA THR A 385 -33.49 -15.40 -14.27
C THR A 385 -34.69 -14.44 -14.38
N GLU A 386 -34.50 -13.13 -14.17
CA GLU A 386 -35.49 -12.11 -14.56
C GLU A 386 -35.29 -11.60 -16.01
N GLU A 387 -34.20 -11.96 -16.69
CA GLU A 387 -33.99 -11.65 -18.12
C GLU A 387 -33.43 -12.86 -18.88
N PHE A 388 -34.33 -13.50 -19.63
CA PHE A 388 -34.11 -14.42 -20.75
C PHE A 388 -33.49 -15.81 -20.48
N SER A 389 -34.28 -16.80 -20.90
CA SER A 389 -33.99 -18.22 -20.98
C SER A 389 -33.04 -18.61 -22.12
N ALA A 390 -32.32 -19.73 -21.89
CA ALA A 390 -31.52 -20.55 -22.82
C ALA A 390 -30.15 -19.94 -23.23
N ASN A 391 -29.02 -20.65 -23.14
CA ASN A 391 -28.78 -22.03 -23.60
C ASN A 391 -27.56 -22.69 -22.91
N GLN A 392 -27.48 -24.02 -23.05
CA GLN A 392 -26.63 -24.98 -22.34
C GLN A 392 -25.12 -25.03 -22.67
N ASN A 393 -24.38 -25.61 -21.71
CA ASN A 393 -23.20 -26.48 -21.82
C ASN A 393 -21.93 -25.99 -22.53
N HIS A 394 -20.89 -25.66 -21.75
CA HIS A 394 -19.50 -25.97 -22.14
C HIS A 394 -18.61 -26.35 -20.95
N SER A 395 -17.76 -27.35 -21.19
CA SER A 395 -16.93 -28.10 -20.24
C SER A 395 -15.86 -27.28 -19.51
N ARG A 396 -15.63 -27.66 -18.25
CA ARG A 396 -14.75 -27.09 -17.21
C ARG A 396 -13.22 -27.05 -17.46
N ALA A 397 -12.72 -27.03 -18.70
CA ALA A 397 -11.27 -27.17 -18.94
C ALA A 397 -10.60 -26.24 -19.99
N SER A 398 -11.30 -25.24 -20.55
CA SER A 398 -10.77 -24.47 -21.69
C SER A 398 -10.58 -22.96 -21.48
N ILE A 399 -10.78 -22.40 -20.28
CA ILE A 399 -10.70 -20.94 -20.07
C ILE A 399 -9.27 -20.41 -19.78
N TRP A 400 -8.29 -21.29 -19.52
CA TRP A 400 -6.94 -20.87 -19.10
C TRP A 400 -5.86 -20.93 -20.19
N LYS A 401 -6.11 -20.35 -21.36
CA LYS A 401 -5.06 -20.18 -22.40
C LYS A 401 -4.89 -18.80 -23.04
N ASN A 402 -5.50 -17.74 -22.52
CA ASN A 402 -5.38 -16.39 -23.12
C ASN A 402 -4.73 -15.34 -22.19
N ILE A 403 -3.49 -15.58 -21.73
CA ILE A 403 -2.70 -14.56 -21.01
C ILE A 403 -1.49 -14.04 -21.82
N PHE A 404 -1.22 -14.55 -23.03
CA PHE A 404 0.03 -14.21 -23.74
C PHE A 404 -0.07 -13.29 -24.98
N HIS A 405 -1.17 -12.56 -25.22
CA HIS A 405 -1.24 -11.68 -26.40
C HIS A 405 -1.84 -10.26 -26.25
N TRP A 406 -2.09 -9.75 -25.06
CA TRP A 406 -2.69 -8.40 -24.90
C TRP A 406 -1.67 -7.26 -24.70
N ARG A 407 -0.63 -7.21 -25.53
CA ARG A 407 0.24 -6.02 -25.68
C ARG A 407 0.34 -5.60 -27.15
N LYS A 408 -0.72 -4.97 -27.64
CA LYS A 408 -0.70 -3.91 -28.67
C LYS A 408 -2.13 -3.37 -28.76
N GLU A 409 -2.26 -2.07 -28.97
CA GLU A 409 -3.51 -1.30 -29.10
C GLU A 409 -4.08 -0.73 -27.79
N SER A 410 -3.43 0.31 -27.30
CA SER A 410 -4.15 1.46 -26.73
C SER A 410 -3.41 2.75 -27.08
N THR A 411 -3.56 3.18 -28.33
CA THR A 411 -3.35 4.58 -28.72
C THR A 411 -4.54 5.02 -29.56
N ASN A 412 -5.18 6.09 -29.07
CA ASN A 412 -6.19 6.94 -29.72
C ASN A 412 -7.60 6.36 -29.98
N LYS A 413 -8.60 6.79 -29.18
CA LYS A 413 -9.65 7.74 -29.63
C LYS A 413 -10.76 8.00 -28.59
N THR A 414 -10.90 9.31 -28.28
CA THR A 414 -12.13 10.13 -28.21
C THR A 414 -13.45 9.60 -27.62
N ASN A 415 -13.92 10.33 -26.61
CA ASN A 415 -15.31 10.63 -26.20
C ASN A 415 -16.42 9.75 -26.80
N SER A 416 -16.91 8.83 -25.97
CA SER A 416 -18.32 8.46 -25.93
C SER A 416 -18.70 8.21 -24.47
N GLU A 417 -19.73 8.91 -24.00
CA GLU A 417 -20.37 8.66 -22.71
C GLU A 417 -20.92 7.23 -22.69
N THR A 418 -20.13 6.29 -22.17
CA THR A 418 -20.64 5.00 -21.71
C THR A 418 -20.65 5.05 -20.19
N ALA A 419 -21.86 5.11 -19.63
CA ALA A 419 -22.08 4.99 -18.20
C ALA A 419 -21.43 3.69 -17.71
N THR A 420 -20.31 3.83 -17.01
CA THR A 420 -19.68 2.72 -16.30
C THR A 420 -20.60 2.29 -15.17
N LEU A 421 -21.23 1.13 -15.33
CA LEU A 421 -21.96 0.46 -14.26
C LEU A 421 -20.99 0.15 -13.11
N THR A 422 -20.93 1.02 -12.09
CA THR A 422 -20.28 0.71 -10.81
C THR A 422 -20.98 -0.49 -10.18
N PRO A 423 -20.32 -1.64 -9.94
CA PRO A 423 -21.04 -2.87 -9.58
C PRO A 423 -21.41 -3.00 -8.09
N LEU A 424 -21.07 -2.02 -7.26
CA LEU A 424 -21.48 -2.00 -5.86
C LEU A 424 -22.50 -0.89 -5.65
N ASN A 425 -23.78 -1.29 -5.57
CA ASN A 425 -24.91 -0.38 -5.43
C ASN A 425 -25.06 0.12 -3.97
N TYR A 426 -24.05 0.82 -3.45
CA TYR A 426 -24.16 1.55 -2.19
C TYR A 426 -24.23 3.05 -2.46
N LYS A 427 -25.11 3.74 -1.74
CA LYS A 427 -25.21 5.19 -1.77
C LYS A 427 -24.32 5.78 -0.68
N THR A 428 -23.27 6.49 -1.06
CA THR A 428 -22.41 7.17 -0.09
C THR A 428 -23.15 8.36 0.52
N HIS A 429 -23.18 8.43 1.84
CA HIS A 429 -23.68 9.58 2.57
C HIS A 429 -22.78 10.79 2.28
N PRO A 430 -23.30 12.00 2.00
CA PRO A 430 -22.46 13.17 1.66
C PRO A 430 -21.43 13.55 2.74
N GLN A 431 -21.69 13.17 4.00
CA GLN A 431 -20.79 13.37 5.14
C GLN A 431 -19.89 12.15 5.44
N ALA A 432 -19.91 11.12 4.60
CA ALA A 432 -18.98 10.00 4.66
C ALA A 432 -17.66 10.40 3.97
N ILE A 433 -16.73 10.94 4.76
CA ILE A 433 -15.47 11.51 4.28
C ILE A 433 -14.34 10.49 4.44
N TYR A 434 -13.75 10.09 3.31
CA TYR A 434 -12.69 9.08 3.21
C TYR A 434 -11.28 9.67 3.01
N THR A 435 -11.12 10.96 3.25
CA THR A 435 -9.83 11.67 3.24
C THR A 435 -9.40 12.03 4.66
N SER A 436 -8.08 12.07 4.85
CA SER A 436 -7.45 12.35 6.14
C SER A 436 -7.74 13.76 6.60
N ARG A 437 -8.08 13.91 7.88
CA ARG A 437 -8.36 15.22 8.50
C ARG A 437 -8.06 15.19 9.99
N LEU A 438 -7.90 16.37 10.57
CA LEU A 438 -7.90 16.54 12.02
C LEU A 438 -9.31 16.20 12.57
N LEU A 439 -9.37 15.34 13.57
CA LEU A 439 -10.57 14.96 14.27
C LEU A 439 -10.50 15.46 15.71
N ASN A 440 -11.33 16.47 16.02
CA ASN A 440 -11.40 17.05 17.35
C ASN A 440 -12.57 16.44 18.13
N PHE A 441 -12.40 15.18 18.55
CA PHE A 441 -13.38 14.50 19.41
C PHE A 441 -12.85 14.46 20.84
N SER A 442 -13.53 15.15 21.76
CA SER A 442 -13.18 15.07 23.18
C SER A 442 -14.01 14.01 23.90
N LYS A 443 -13.33 13.28 24.81
CA LYS A 443 -13.95 12.39 25.81
C LYS A 443 -14.84 11.28 25.20
N LEU A 444 -14.29 10.51 24.25
CA LEU A 444 -14.95 9.29 23.77
C LEU A 444 -14.83 8.14 24.79
N PRO A 445 -15.77 7.17 24.83
CA PRO A 445 -15.77 6.10 25.81
C PRO A 445 -14.55 5.18 25.65
N LYS A 446 -14.20 4.44 26.70
CA LYS A 446 -13.16 3.41 26.62
C LYS A 446 -13.58 2.33 25.59
N PRO A 447 -12.68 1.91 24.69
CA PRO A 447 -13.01 0.92 23.68
C PRO A 447 -13.48 -0.41 24.26
N LYS A 448 -14.51 -0.99 23.65
CA LYS A 448 -14.95 -2.36 23.91
C LYS A 448 -15.38 -3.04 22.61
N ASN A 449 -15.37 -4.37 22.62
CA ASN A 449 -15.99 -5.15 21.56
C ASN A 449 -17.52 -5.19 21.74
N GLU A 450 -18.25 -5.52 20.67
CA GLU A 450 -19.66 -5.87 20.80
C GLU A 450 -19.84 -7.13 21.67
N GLU A 451 -21.01 -7.28 22.30
CA GLU A 451 -21.29 -8.32 23.31
C GLU A 451 -20.96 -9.75 22.83
N ASN A 452 -21.27 -10.06 21.57
CA ASN A 452 -21.08 -11.40 20.99
C ASN A 452 -19.74 -11.61 20.27
N PHE A 453 -18.82 -10.64 20.33
CA PHE A 453 -17.57 -10.68 19.57
C PHE A 453 -16.72 -11.90 19.88
N GLU A 454 -16.45 -12.17 21.17
CA GLU A 454 -15.61 -13.30 21.59
C GLU A 454 -16.22 -14.63 21.17
N LYS A 455 -17.53 -14.80 21.39
CA LYS A 455 -18.26 -16.01 21.01
C LYS A 455 -18.17 -16.26 19.51
N LYS A 456 -18.38 -15.22 18.70
CA LYS A 456 -18.26 -15.29 17.24
C LYS A 456 -16.84 -15.64 16.80
N LEU A 457 -15.82 -15.07 17.44
CA LEU A 457 -14.42 -15.37 17.14
C LEU A 457 -14.05 -16.80 17.53
N GLU A 458 -14.56 -17.31 18.65
CA GLU A 458 -14.38 -18.68 19.11
C GLU A 458 -15.07 -19.69 18.17
N GLU A 459 -16.30 -19.41 17.75
CA GLU A 459 -17.03 -20.21 16.77
C GLU A 459 -16.29 -20.30 15.42
N LEU A 460 -15.74 -19.18 14.95
CA LEU A 460 -14.88 -19.17 13.76
C LEU A 460 -13.63 -20.02 13.97
N THR A 461 -12.97 -19.89 15.12
CA THR A 461 -11.75 -20.64 15.44
C THR A 461 -12.01 -22.15 15.47
N LYS A 462 -13.08 -22.60 16.16
CA LYS A 462 -13.52 -24.00 16.18
C LYS A 462 -13.89 -24.51 14.79
N SER A 463 -14.61 -23.71 14.01
CA SER A 463 -14.97 -24.09 12.64
C SER A 463 -13.74 -24.27 11.75
N THR A 464 -12.70 -23.45 11.95
CA THR A 464 -11.47 -23.55 11.16
C THR A 464 -10.60 -24.74 11.58
N SER A 465 -10.48 -25.03 12.88
CA SER A 465 -9.71 -26.19 13.34
C SER A 465 -10.32 -27.52 12.89
N VAL A 466 -11.66 -27.65 12.92
CA VAL A 466 -12.37 -28.83 12.41
C VAL A 466 -12.17 -28.98 10.90
N SER A 467 -12.25 -27.88 10.14
CA SER A 467 -12.06 -27.91 8.69
C SER A 467 -10.62 -28.28 8.33
N SER A 468 -9.62 -27.79 9.06
CA SER A 468 -8.22 -28.18 8.91
C SER A 468 -8.01 -29.69 9.14
N ALA A 469 -8.67 -30.27 10.15
CA ALA A 469 -8.55 -31.70 10.45
C ALA A 469 -9.22 -32.59 9.39
N ILE A 470 -10.26 -32.11 8.71
CA ILE A 470 -10.89 -32.80 7.59
C ILE A 470 -10.02 -32.68 6.33
N ALA A 471 -9.49 -31.48 6.05
CA ALA A 471 -8.60 -31.25 4.90
C ALA A 471 -7.34 -32.12 4.97
N SER A 472 -6.75 -32.30 6.16
CA SER A 472 -5.60 -33.19 6.35
C SER A 472 -5.92 -34.68 6.17
N LYS A 473 -7.18 -35.10 6.32
CA LYS A 473 -7.63 -36.48 6.12
C LYS A 473 -7.97 -36.80 4.66
N LEU A 474 -8.32 -35.79 3.87
CA LEU A 474 -8.57 -35.91 2.42
C LEU A 474 -7.27 -35.95 1.60
N TYR A 475 -6.13 -35.63 2.22
CA TYR A 475 -4.81 -35.84 1.65
C TYR A 475 -4.34 -37.28 1.94
N VAL A 476 -4.71 -38.21 1.07
CA VAL A 476 -4.03 -39.50 0.97
C VAL A 476 -3.03 -39.33 -0.19
N PRO A 477 -1.72 -39.30 0.06
CA PRO A 477 -0.76 -39.40 -1.02
C PRO A 477 -0.89 -40.82 -1.60
N ASP A 478 -1.29 -40.91 -2.87
CA ASP A 478 -1.13 -42.13 -3.65
C ASP A 478 0.39 -42.39 -3.74
N PHE A 479 0.84 -43.43 -3.03
CA PHE A 479 2.22 -43.92 -3.08
C PHE A 479 2.44 -44.87 -4.26
#